data_AF-A0A7S1L553-F1
#
_entry.id   AF-A0A7S1L553-F1
#
_cell.length_a   1.000
_cell.length_b   1.000
_cell.length_c   1.000
_cell.angle_alpha   90.00
_cell.angle_beta   90.00
_cell.angle_gamma   90.00
#
_symmetry.space_group_name_H-M   'P 1'
#
loop_
_entity.id
_entity.type
_entity.pdbx_description
1 polymer ?
#
loop_
_entity_poly.entity_id
_entity_poly.type
_entity_poly.pdbx_seq_one_letter_code
_entity_poly.pdbx_strand_id
1 'polypeptide(L)'
;YAEVSRGVQNILKEQQEPITIEVLESLFEQRFHTSITDVVGMSTGEYLLRKENIFDYHPDRGTVFLQSGLLAGPPMADPNAVRDEDFVVREFEQLIEAMGPVVYISTLCGKFIQRNGTSVTSIISTRPLDLFKRHNDVFMMVGAGNVTLRRMEHSPEVQRLMDKPTTKSGRAAKVSTDPRLPVPDDLTEQHVV
;
A
#
# COMPACT_ATOMS: atom_id res chain seq x y z
N TYR A 1 -27.53 -5.95 -8.81
CA TYR A 1 -26.81 -4.75 -8.31
C TYR A 1 -25.31 -4.71 -8.66
N ALA A 2 -24.50 -5.73 -8.35
CA ALA A 2 -23.05 -5.69 -8.61
C ALA A 2 -22.70 -5.70 -10.11
N GLU A 3 -23.50 -6.38 -10.93
CA GLU A 3 -23.31 -6.44 -12.39
C GLU A 3 -23.59 -5.10 -13.07
N VAL A 4 -24.61 -4.37 -12.62
CA VAL A 4 -24.91 -3.00 -13.09
C VAL A 4 -23.74 -2.07 -12.78
N SER A 5 -23.20 -2.12 -11.56
CA SER A 5 -22.04 -1.29 -11.20
C SER A 5 -20.83 -1.61 -12.10
N ARG A 6 -20.55 -2.89 -12.38
CA ARG A 6 -19.46 -3.29 -13.28
C ARG A 6 -19.71 -2.83 -14.72
N GLY A 7 -20.95 -2.95 -15.21
CA GLY A 7 -21.30 -2.51 -16.55
C GLY A 7 -21.14 -1.00 -16.73
N VAL A 8 -21.68 -0.21 -15.80
CA VAL A 8 -21.53 1.26 -15.79
C VAL A 8 -20.06 1.66 -15.66
N GLN A 9 -19.28 1.00 -14.78
CA GLN A 9 -17.84 1.25 -14.65
C GLN A 9 -17.10 0.96 -15.96
N ASN A 10 -17.43 -0.13 -16.65
CA ASN A 10 -16.74 -0.49 -17.89
C ASN A 10 -17.02 0.52 -19.01
N ILE A 11 -18.27 0.99 -19.12
CA ILE A 11 -18.68 2.02 -20.08
C ILE A 11 -17.95 3.35 -19.80
N LEU A 12 -17.95 3.79 -18.54
CA LEU A 12 -17.26 5.03 -18.14
C LEU A 12 -15.73 4.92 -18.31
N LYS A 13 -15.15 3.74 -18.11
CA LYS A 13 -13.72 3.48 -18.32
C LYS A 13 -13.32 3.50 -19.80
N GLU A 14 -14.21 3.05 -20.70
CA GLU A 14 -14.02 3.15 -22.16
C GLU A 14 -14.09 4.60 -22.65
N GLN A 15 -14.98 5.41 -22.07
CA GLN A 15 -15.24 6.78 -22.54
C GLN A 15 -14.21 7.82 -22.03
N GLN A 16 -13.54 7.60 -20.89
CA GLN A 16 -12.58 8.53 -20.24
C GLN A 16 -13.07 9.98 -20.02
N GLU A 17 -14.27 10.34 -20.48
CA GLU A 17 -14.88 11.65 -20.41
C GLU A 17 -16.22 11.58 -19.63
N PRO A 18 -16.66 12.69 -19.01
CA PRO A 18 -17.95 12.78 -18.36
C PRO A 18 -19.08 12.63 -19.39
N ILE A 19 -19.93 11.62 -19.19
CA ILE A 19 -21.09 11.36 -20.06
C ILE A 19 -22.38 11.76 -19.35
N THR A 20 -23.42 12.09 -20.11
CA THR A 20 -24.74 12.38 -19.55
C THR A 20 -25.49 11.10 -19.20
N ILE A 21 -26.49 11.19 -18.33
CA ILE A 21 -27.33 10.04 -17.92
C ILE A 21 -28.00 9.38 -19.13
N GLU A 22 -28.48 10.18 -20.08
CA GLU A 22 -29.14 9.70 -21.31
C GLU A 22 -28.20 8.85 -22.17
N VAL A 23 -26.94 9.31 -22.30
CA VAL A 23 -25.89 8.58 -23.02
C VAL A 23 -25.50 7.32 -22.26
N LEU A 24 -25.39 7.40 -20.93
CA LEU A 24 -25.10 6.23 -20.10
C LEU A 24 -26.18 5.16 -20.25
N GLU A 25 -27.46 5.53 -20.18
CA GLU A 25 -28.57 4.61 -20.33
C GLU A 25 -28.60 3.99 -21.72
N SER A 26 -28.41 4.79 -22.77
CA SER A 26 -28.34 4.31 -24.15
C SER A 26 -27.20 3.30 -24.36
N LEU A 27 -26.00 3.61 -23.84
CA LEU A 27 -24.83 2.72 -23.92
C LEU A 27 -25.03 1.44 -23.10
N PHE A 28 -25.66 1.55 -21.94
CA PHE A 28 -25.94 0.41 -21.08
C PHE A 28 -26.97 -0.52 -21.71
N GLU A 29 -28.05 0.03 -22.27
CA GLU A 29 -29.07 -0.74 -22.99
C GLU A 29 -28.50 -1.39 -24.26
N GLN A 30 -27.62 -0.69 -25.00
CA GLN A 30 -26.96 -1.24 -26.17
C GLN A 30 -26.03 -2.43 -25.83
N ARG A 31 -25.37 -2.39 -24.67
CA ARG A 31 -24.41 -3.44 -24.24
C ARG A 31 -25.06 -4.59 -23.50
N PHE A 32 -26.05 -4.30 -22.65
CA PHE A 32 -26.64 -5.27 -21.72
C PHE A 32 -28.09 -5.62 -22.06
N HIS A 33 -28.67 -5.00 -23.09
CA HIS A 33 -30.07 -5.19 -23.51
C HIS A 33 -31.07 -5.04 -22.37
N THR A 34 -30.75 -4.18 -21.40
CA THR A 34 -31.56 -3.96 -20.21
C THR A 34 -31.33 -2.55 -19.68
N SER A 35 -32.36 -1.97 -19.05
CA SER A 35 -32.32 -0.62 -18.50
C SER A 35 -31.74 -0.62 -17.08
N ILE A 36 -30.95 0.39 -16.73
CA ILE A 36 -30.42 0.53 -15.35
C ILE A 36 -31.58 0.64 -14.35
N THR A 37 -32.63 1.37 -14.71
CA THR A 37 -33.86 1.55 -13.94
C THR A 37 -34.59 0.22 -13.68
N ASP A 38 -34.68 -0.66 -14.68
CA ASP A 38 -35.33 -1.98 -14.54
C ASP A 38 -34.56 -2.92 -13.60
N VAL A 39 -33.23 -2.87 -13.64
CA VAL A 39 -32.39 -3.77 -12.82
C VAL A 39 -32.25 -3.27 -11.38
N VAL A 40 -32.20 -1.95 -11.18
CA VAL A 40 -31.99 -1.34 -9.86
C VAL A 40 -33.33 -1.00 -9.17
N GLY A 41 -34.40 -0.82 -9.94
CA GLY A 41 -35.73 -0.48 -9.43
C GLY A 41 -35.86 0.98 -8.96
N MET A 42 -34.94 1.86 -9.37
CA MET A 42 -34.95 3.30 -9.05
C MET A 42 -34.36 4.10 -10.20
N SER A 43 -34.48 5.43 -10.14
CA SER A 43 -33.91 6.31 -11.17
C SER A 43 -32.38 6.17 -11.25
N THR A 44 -31.82 6.24 -12.46
CA THR A 44 -30.38 6.15 -12.68
C THR A 44 -29.61 7.23 -11.91
N GLY A 45 -30.19 8.44 -11.78
CA GLY A 45 -29.63 9.51 -10.96
C GLY A 45 -29.57 9.18 -9.46
N GLU A 46 -30.64 8.65 -8.86
CA GLU A 46 -30.63 8.21 -7.45
C GLU A 46 -29.65 7.06 -7.22
N TYR A 47 -29.56 6.14 -8.18
CA TYR A 47 -28.61 5.02 -8.10
C TYR A 47 -27.16 5.51 -8.04
N LEU A 48 -26.82 6.49 -8.89
CA LEU A 48 -25.49 7.09 -8.92
C LEU A 48 -25.17 7.86 -7.63
N LEU A 49 -26.13 8.64 -7.11
CA LEU A 49 -26.00 9.33 -5.83
C LEU A 49 -25.76 8.35 -4.66
N ARG A 50 -26.48 7.22 -4.62
CA ARG A 50 -26.26 6.17 -3.61
C ARG A 50 -24.88 5.51 -3.72
N LYS A 51 -24.23 5.64 -4.86
CA LYS A 51 -22.91 5.09 -5.14
C LYS A 51 -21.90 6.22 -5.40
N GLU A 52 -22.00 7.30 -4.64
CA GLU A 52 -21.03 8.41 -4.62
C GLU A 52 -19.58 7.93 -4.42
N ASN A 53 -19.37 6.81 -3.71
CA ASN A 53 -18.05 6.20 -3.53
C ASN A 53 -17.41 5.65 -4.81
N ILE A 54 -18.17 5.55 -5.90
CA ILE A 54 -17.83 4.87 -7.16
C ILE A 54 -18.01 5.80 -8.35
N PHE A 55 -19.10 6.56 -8.34
CA PHE A 55 -19.53 7.42 -9.42
C PHE A 55 -19.69 8.82 -8.87
N ASP A 56 -19.07 9.77 -9.54
CA ASP A 56 -19.22 11.18 -9.23
C ASP A 56 -20.28 11.73 -10.18
N TYR A 57 -21.45 12.02 -9.63
CA TYR A 57 -22.61 12.45 -10.38
C TYR A 57 -22.93 13.91 -10.04
N HIS A 58 -22.94 14.74 -11.08
CA HIS A 58 -23.28 16.15 -10.96
C HIS A 58 -24.75 16.37 -11.36
N PRO A 59 -25.67 16.54 -10.39
CA PRO A 59 -27.08 16.76 -10.69
C PRO A 59 -27.32 18.07 -11.46
N ASP A 60 -26.49 19.09 -11.28
CA ASP A 60 -26.59 20.37 -12.00
C ASP A 60 -26.33 20.27 -13.50
N ARG A 61 -25.49 19.31 -13.93
CA ARG A 61 -25.12 19.11 -15.34
C ARG A 61 -25.72 17.83 -15.93
N GLY A 62 -26.29 16.96 -15.11
CA GLY A 62 -26.73 15.63 -15.52
C GLY A 62 -25.60 14.74 -16.02
N THR A 63 -24.35 15.04 -15.62
CA THR A 63 -23.15 14.32 -16.07
C THR A 63 -22.65 13.40 -14.97
N VAL A 64 -22.23 12.20 -15.36
CA VAL A 64 -21.62 11.19 -14.50
C VAL A 64 -20.23 10.86 -15.01
N PHE A 65 -19.29 10.77 -14.10
CA PHE A 65 -17.96 10.26 -14.35
C PHE A 65 -17.57 9.26 -13.28
N LEU A 66 -16.59 8.42 -13.61
CA LEU A 66 -16.07 7.46 -12.66
C LEU A 66 -15.24 8.22 -11.63
N GLN A 67 -15.61 8.13 -10.36
CA GLN A 67 -14.87 8.81 -9.32
C GLN A 67 -13.49 8.17 -9.25
N SER A 68 -12.43 8.95 -9.47
CA SER A 68 -11.04 8.50 -9.32
C SER A 68 -10.78 7.95 -7.90
N GLY A 69 -11.70 8.20 -6.96
CA GLY A 69 -11.72 7.71 -5.58
C GLY A 69 -11.93 6.20 -5.38
N LEU A 70 -12.28 5.41 -6.40
CA LEU A 70 -12.14 3.94 -6.31
C LEU A 70 -10.73 3.41 -6.57
N LEU A 71 -9.80 4.30 -6.96
CA LEU A 71 -8.36 4.10 -6.73
C LEU A 71 -7.93 4.55 -5.31
N ALA A 72 -8.83 5.17 -4.53
CA ALA A 72 -8.56 5.65 -3.18
C ALA A 72 -8.95 4.60 -2.11
N GLY A 73 -8.46 3.38 -2.24
CA GLY A 73 -7.70 2.85 -1.10
C GLY A 73 -6.46 3.74 -0.90
N PRO A 74 -5.85 3.81 0.29
CA PRO A 74 -4.76 4.76 0.55
C PRO A 74 -3.78 4.76 -0.65
N PRO A 75 -3.51 5.95 -1.21
CA PRO A 75 -3.38 6.19 -2.66
C PRO A 75 -2.80 4.99 -3.39
N MET A 76 -3.64 4.17 -4.01
CA MET A 76 -3.11 3.13 -4.90
C MET A 76 -2.58 3.81 -6.13
N ALA A 77 -1.26 3.75 -6.26
CA ALA A 77 -0.48 4.14 -7.41
C ALA A 77 -1.21 3.80 -8.72
N ASP A 78 -1.42 4.83 -9.53
CA ASP A 78 -1.75 4.76 -10.94
C ASP A 78 -1.13 3.50 -11.59
N PRO A 79 -1.92 2.57 -12.15
CA PRO A 79 -1.38 1.40 -12.85
C PRO A 79 -0.65 1.75 -14.15
N ASN A 80 -0.71 3.03 -14.56
CA ASN A 80 0.04 3.59 -15.68
C ASN A 80 1.05 4.65 -15.26
N ALA A 81 1.18 4.96 -13.95
CA ALA A 81 2.34 5.68 -13.46
C ALA A 81 3.48 4.71 -13.60
N VAL A 82 4.47 5.11 -14.39
CA VAL A 82 5.72 4.40 -14.48
C VAL A 82 6.20 4.21 -13.05
N ARG A 83 6.17 2.96 -12.58
CA ARG A 83 6.65 2.60 -11.25
C ARG A 83 8.15 2.75 -11.36
N ASP A 84 8.61 3.96 -11.12
CA ASP A 84 10.00 4.36 -11.19
C ASP A 84 10.60 4.41 -9.79
N GLU A 85 11.92 4.63 -9.75
CA GLU A 85 12.65 4.84 -8.50
C GLU A 85 12.04 5.94 -7.63
N ASP A 86 11.53 7.03 -8.22
CA ASP A 86 10.90 8.15 -7.50
C ASP A 86 9.62 7.73 -6.75
N PHE A 87 8.84 6.83 -7.34
CA PHE A 87 7.64 6.28 -6.69
C PHE A 87 8.00 5.50 -5.43
N VAL A 88 9.06 4.69 -5.50
CA VAL A 88 9.56 3.91 -4.35
C VAL A 88 10.04 4.83 -3.23
N VAL A 89 10.74 5.91 -3.58
CA VAL A 89 11.19 6.93 -2.63
C VAL A 89 10.00 7.54 -1.89
N ARG A 90 9.00 8.05 -2.61
CA ARG A 90 7.81 8.68 -1.99
C ARG A 90 7.03 7.72 -1.10
N GLU A 91 6.85 6.49 -1.53
CA GLU A 91 6.17 5.47 -0.74
C GLU A 91 6.95 5.11 0.54
N PHE A 92 8.28 5.04 0.47
CA PHE A 92 9.09 4.85 1.66
C PHE A 92 9.00 6.04 2.62
N GLU A 93 8.95 7.28 2.12
CA GLU A 93 8.74 8.45 2.97
C GLU A 93 7.41 8.36 3.73
N GLN A 94 6.31 8.06 3.03
CA GLN A 94 5.00 7.89 3.66
C GLN A 94 4.99 6.74 4.68
N LEU A 95 5.66 5.63 4.36
CA LEU A 95 5.76 4.48 5.27
C LEU A 95 6.56 4.82 6.53
N ILE A 96 7.64 5.60 6.43
CA ILE A 96 8.42 6.05 7.58
C ILE A 96 7.59 7.03 8.40
N GLU A 97 6.93 8.02 7.79
CA GLU A 97 6.03 8.93 8.50
C GLU A 97 4.91 8.22 9.26
N ALA A 98 4.34 7.17 8.66
CA ALA A 98 3.26 6.41 9.27
C ALA A 98 3.72 5.48 10.42
N MET A 99 4.94 4.91 10.33
CA MET A 99 5.45 3.97 11.33
C MET A 99 6.25 4.63 12.45
N GLY A 100 6.85 5.79 12.20
CA GLY A 100 7.64 6.52 13.16
C GLY A 100 9.03 6.92 12.63
N PRO A 101 9.77 7.72 13.40
CA PRO A 101 10.98 8.37 12.92
C PRO A 101 12.12 7.41 12.58
N VAL A 102 12.10 6.16 13.04
CA VAL A 102 13.11 5.16 12.67
C VAL A 102 12.45 3.83 12.33
N VAL A 103 12.73 3.31 11.14
CA VAL A 103 12.16 2.05 10.68
C VAL A 103 13.23 1.13 10.14
N TYR A 104 13.09 -0.18 10.39
CA TYR A 104 13.98 -1.19 9.85
C TYR A 104 13.72 -1.45 8.36
N ILE A 105 14.78 -1.57 7.56
CA ILE A 105 14.68 -1.71 6.09
C ILE A 105 13.80 -2.91 5.68
N SER A 106 13.94 -4.06 6.37
CA SER A 106 13.12 -5.24 6.05
C SER A 106 11.63 -5.00 6.33
N THR A 107 11.31 -4.23 7.37
CA THR A 107 9.92 -3.88 7.71
C THR A 107 9.33 -2.95 6.65
N LEU A 108 10.10 -1.97 6.19
CA LEU A 108 9.69 -1.10 5.08
C LEU A 108 9.43 -1.89 3.81
N CYS A 109 10.33 -2.80 3.42
CA CYS A 109 10.14 -3.63 2.24
C CYS A 109 8.90 -4.52 2.34
N GLY A 110 8.66 -5.12 3.52
CA GLY A 110 7.48 -5.95 3.76
C GLY A 110 6.18 -5.15 3.69
N LYS A 111 6.16 -3.92 4.24
CA LYS A 111 5.01 -3.02 4.18
C LYS A 111 4.79 -2.48 2.77
N PHE A 112 5.86 -2.18 2.04
CA PHE A 112 5.79 -1.77 0.64
C PHE A 112 5.12 -2.85 -0.23
N ILE A 113 5.51 -4.12 -0.05
CA ILE A 113 4.87 -5.24 -0.79
C ILE A 113 3.39 -5.38 -0.40
N GLN A 114 3.06 -5.27 0.88
CA GLN A 114 1.67 -5.34 1.34
C GLN A 114 0.80 -4.22 0.74
N ARG A 115 1.36 -3.03 0.55
CA ARG A 115 0.65 -1.85 0.04
C ARG A 115 0.56 -1.83 -1.48
N ASN A 116 1.68 -2.08 -2.16
CA ASN A 116 1.82 -1.93 -3.61
C ASN A 116 1.69 -3.25 -4.39
N GLY A 117 1.62 -4.39 -3.68
CA GLY A 117 1.54 -5.73 -4.28
C GLY A 117 2.77 -6.10 -5.12
N THR A 118 3.88 -5.36 -5.02
CA THR A 118 5.06 -5.52 -5.85
C THR A 118 6.32 -5.27 -5.03
N SER A 119 7.35 -6.10 -5.26
CA SER A 119 8.64 -5.97 -4.58
C SER A 119 9.41 -4.76 -5.08
N VAL A 120 10.04 -4.03 -4.16
CA VAL A 120 10.92 -2.89 -4.48
C VAL A 120 11.97 -3.27 -5.52
N THR A 121 12.60 -4.44 -5.38
CA THR A 121 13.59 -4.96 -6.33
C THR A 121 13.03 -5.18 -7.74
N SER A 122 11.73 -5.45 -7.87
CA SER A 122 11.07 -5.60 -9.17
C SER A 122 10.87 -4.25 -9.87
N ILE A 123 10.92 -3.15 -9.12
CA ILE A 123 10.73 -1.79 -9.63
C ILE A 123 12.09 -1.18 -9.96
N ILE A 124 13.03 -1.22 -9.02
CA ILE A 124 14.33 -0.54 -9.15
C ILE A 124 15.43 -1.43 -9.75
N SER A 125 15.15 -2.72 -9.97
CA SER A 125 16.11 -3.75 -10.44
C SER A 125 17.40 -3.89 -9.60
N THR A 126 17.47 -3.23 -8.44
CA THR A 126 18.62 -3.20 -7.54
C THR A 126 18.20 -3.43 -6.09
N ARG A 127 19.17 -3.56 -5.19
CA ARG A 127 18.87 -3.78 -3.76
C ARG A 127 18.28 -2.51 -3.15
N PRO A 128 17.32 -2.60 -2.21
CA PRO A 128 16.78 -1.44 -1.49
C PRO A 128 17.89 -0.61 -0.81
N LEU A 129 18.95 -1.29 -0.37
CA LEU A 129 20.13 -0.66 0.23
C LEU A 129 20.87 0.29 -0.72
N ASP A 130 20.89 0.00 -2.03
CA ASP A 130 21.50 0.87 -3.03
C ASP A 130 20.62 2.10 -3.30
N LEU A 131 19.29 1.97 -3.19
CA LEU A 131 18.37 3.10 -3.28
C LEU A 131 18.60 4.11 -2.15
N PHE A 132 18.71 3.64 -0.90
CA PHE A 132 19.00 4.53 0.24
C PHE A 132 20.39 5.20 0.13
N LYS A 133 21.35 4.57 -0.56
CA LYS A 133 22.66 5.18 -0.83
C LYS A 133 22.61 6.24 -1.94
N ARG A 134 21.82 6.02 -3.00
CA ARG A 134 21.62 7.01 -4.07
C ARG A 134 20.83 8.23 -3.58
N HIS A 135 19.87 8.01 -2.69
CA HIS A 135 18.99 9.05 -2.12
C HIS A 135 19.40 9.45 -0.70
N ASN A 136 20.70 9.72 -0.49
CA ASN A 136 21.21 10.10 0.83
C ASN A 136 20.77 11.51 1.28
N ASP A 137 20.29 12.33 0.34
CA ASP A 137 19.67 13.63 0.62
C ASP A 137 18.29 13.50 1.28
N VAL A 138 17.59 12.38 1.04
CA VAL A 138 16.23 12.14 1.57
C VAL A 138 16.27 11.16 2.75
N PHE A 139 17.01 10.06 2.60
CA PHE A 139 17.10 9.00 3.59
C PHE A 139 18.45 8.98 4.29
N MET A 140 18.41 8.76 5.60
CA MET A 140 19.58 8.60 6.43
C MET A 140 19.56 7.22 7.09
N MET A 141 20.66 6.47 6.96
CA MET A 141 20.79 5.19 7.65
C MET A 141 21.22 5.42 9.09
N VAL A 142 20.43 4.89 10.02
CA VAL A 142 20.72 4.87 11.46
C VAL A 142 21.11 3.43 11.78
N GLY A 143 22.22 3.22 12.52
CA GLY A 143 22.92 1.92 12.60
C GLY A 143 22.07 0.64 12.74
N ALA A 144 22.67 -0.50 12.36
CA ALA A 144 22.06 -1.83 12.38
C ALA A 144 20.89 -2.06 11.40
N GLY A 145 20.90 -1.40 10.23
CA GLY A 145 19.91 -1.63 9.17
C GLY A 145 18.60 -0.85 9.34
N ASN A 146 18.61 0.18 10.18
CA ASN A 146 17.50 1.12 10.31
C ASN A 146 17.70 2.32 9.36
N VAL A 147 16.59 2.92 8.96
CA VAL A 147 16.56 4.10 8.12
C VAL A 147 15.57 5.11 8.70
N THR A 148 15.93 6.38 8.55
CA THR A 148 15.12 7.54 8.92
C THR A 148 15.07 8.52 7.75
N LEU A 149 14.16 9.47 7.81
CA LEU A 149 14.15 10.61 6.91
C LEU A 149 15.11 11.67 7.42
N ARG A 150 15.83 12.33 6.52
CA ARG A 150 16.79 13.37 6.87
C ARG A 150 16.13 14.52 7.65
N ARG A 151 14.90 14.90 7.29
CA ARG A 151 14.08 15.87 8.06
C ARG A 151 13.79 15.46 9.50
N MET A 152 13.91 14.17 9.84
CA MET A 152 13.68 13.63 11.19
C MET A 152 14.98 13.36 11.94
N GLU A 153 16.15 13.79 11.43
CA GLU A 153 17.46 13.55 12.07
C GLU A 153 17.54 14.03 13.53
N HIS A 154 16.85 15.14 13.84
CA HIS A 154 16.81 15.75 15.16
C HIS A 154 15.80 15.10 16.11
N SER A 155 15.12 14.04 15.68
CA SER A 155 14.18 13.33 16.54
C SER A 155 14.92 12.59 17.67
N PRO A 156 14.42 12.63 18.92
CA PRO A 156 15.07 11.98 20.05
C PRO A 156 15.23 10.47 19.87
N GLU A 157 14.38 9.82 19.06
CA GLU A 157 14.50 8.40 18.72
C GLU A 157 15.67 8.11 17.77
N VAL A 158 15.91 9.01 16.81
CA VAL A 158 17.07 8.93 15.90
C VAL A 158 18.36 9.16 16.68
N GLN A 159 18.41 10.20 17.51
CA GLN A 159 19.56 10.48 18.37
C GLN A 159 19.87 9.32 19.31
N ARG A 160 18.87 8.68 19.93
CA ARG A 160 19.09 7.49 20.78
C ARG A 160 19.71 6.31 20.04
N LEU A 161 19.44 6.16 18.74
CA LEU A 161 19.98 5.09 17.91
C LEU A 161 21.34 5.47 17.28
N MET A 162 21.62 6.76 17.07
CA MET A 162 22.94 7.26 16.69
C MET A 162 23.94 7.25 17.86
N ASP A 163 23.47 7.58 19.07
CA ASP A 163 24.29 7.64 20.29
C ASP A 163 24.68 6.24 20.80
N LYS A 164 23.98 5.19 20.35
CA LYS A 164 24.39 3.80 20.58
C LYS A 164 25.55 3.45 19.64
N PRO A 165 26.79 3.29 20.15
CA PRO A 165 27.88 2.85 19.31
C PRO A 165 27.56 1.45 18.79
N THR A 166 27.73 1.26 17.49
CA THR A 166 27.75 -0.04 16.83
C THR A 166 28.99 -0.83 17.26
N THR A 167 29.07 -1.23 18.53
CA THR A 167 30.04 -2.24 18.94
C THR A 167 29.44 -3.61 18.66
N LYS A 168 30.13 -4.38 17.83
CA LYS A 168 29.94 -5.82 17.57
C LYS A 168 30.13 -6.71 18.83
N SER A 169 29.86 -6.19 20.03
CA SER A 169 30.03 -6.86 21.33
C SER A 169 28.82 -6.73 22.26
N GLY A 170 27.61 -6.52 21.72
CA GLY A 170 26.37 -6.44 22.50
C GLY A 170 25.42 -7.63 22.37
N ARG A 171 25.89 -8.79 21.87
CA ARG A 171 25.04 -9.96 21.60
C ARG A 171 24.77 -10.86 22.82
N ALA A 172 25.09 -10.41 24.03
CA ALA A 172 24.98 -11.25 25.23
C ALA A 172 24.57 -10.46 26.49
N ALA A 173 23.40 -9.81 26.50
CA ALA A 173 22.75 -9.39 27.75
C ALA A 173 21.29 -8.95 27.49
N LYS A 174 20.39 -9.94 27.43
CA LYS A 174 18.91 -9.92 27.57
C LYS A 174 18.41 -11.18 26.85
N VAL A 175 18.76 -12.37 27.34
CA VAL A 175 17.89 -13.16 28.24
C VAL A 175 16.48 -13.20 27.63
N SER A 176 16.24 -14.09 26.68
CA SER A 176 15.80 -15.46 26.97
C SER A 176 14.61 -15.46 27.92
N THR A 177 13.42 -15.18 27.39
CA THR A 177 12.16 -15.73 27.93
C THR A 177 11.50 -16.49 26.78
N ASP A 178 12.17 -17.58 26.41
CA ASP A 178 11.60 -18.66 25.63
C ASP A 178 10.99 -19.64 26.67
N PRO A 179 9.66 -19.88 26.71
CA PRO A 179 9.13 -21.01 27.44
C PRO A 179 9.41 -22.27 26.60
N ARG A 180 10.68 -22.68 26.56
CA ARG A 180 11.09 -23.99 26.10
C ARG A 180 10.67 -24.98 27.16
N LEU A 181 9.62 -25.74 26.83
CA LEU A 181 9.26 -26.99 27.49
C LEU A 181 10.55 -27.82 27.71
N PRO A 182 10.80 -28.36 28.92
CA PRO A 182 11.97 -29.18 29.16
C PRO A 182 11.82 -30.51 28.42
N VAL A 183 12.71 -30.75 27.46
CA VAL A 183 12.97 -32.09 26.92
C VAL A 183 13.85 -32.84 27.92
N PRO A 184 13.45 -34.00 28.45
CA PRO A 184 14.30 -34.82 29.30
C PRO A 184 15.38 -35.52 28.45
N ASP A 185 16.64 -35.21 28.71
CA ASP A 185 17.80 -35.94 28.19
C ASP A 185 18.42 -36.74 29.34
N ASP A 186 18.01 -37.99 29.49
CA ASP A 186 18.76 -39.00 30.23
C ASP A 186 18.66 -40.33 29.47
N LEU A 187 19.53 -40.46 28.47
CA LEU A 187 19.92 -41.74 27.90
C LEU A 187 21.40 -41.95 28.19
N THR A 188 21.69 -42.71 29.24
CA THR A 188 22.97 -43.41 29.37
C THR A 188 22.72 -44.88 29.67
N GLU A 189 22.91 -45.71 28.64
CA GLU A 189 23.12 -47.14 28.75
C GLU A 189 24.62 -47.41 28.98
N GLN A 190 25.05 -47.85 30.17
CA GLN A 190 26.22 -48.74 30.34
C GLN A 190 26.42 -49.30 31.77
N HIS A 191 26.74 -50.60 31.80
CA HIS A 191 27.12 -51.52 32.92
C HIS A 191 25.93 -52.10 33.73
N VAL A 192 25.59 -53.40 33.75
CA VAL A 192 26.36 -54.68 33.76
C VAL A 192 27.47 -54.71 34.79
N VAL A 193 27.16 -55.18 36.01
CA VAL A 193 27.72 -56.38 36.65
C VAL A 193 26.64 -57.01 37.53
#